data_AF-A0A7L0JA54-F1
#
_entry.id   AF-A0A7L0JA54-F1
#
_cell.length_a   1.000
_cell.length_b   1.000
_cell.length_c   1.000
_cell.angle_alpha   90.00
_cell.angle_beta   90.00
_cell.angle_gamma   90.00
#
_symmetry.space_group_name_H-M   'P 1'
#
loop_
_entity.id
_entity.type
_entity.pdbx_description
1 polymer ?
#
loop_
_entity_poly.entity_id
_entity_poly.type
_entity_poly.pdbx_seq_one_letter_code
_entity_poly.pdbx_strand_id
1 'polypeptide(L)'
;MVQWTAEEKQLITGLWGKVNVADCGAEALARLLIVYPWTQRFFASFGNLSGATAILGNPMVRAHGKKVLTSFGDAVKNLDSIKNTFAQLSELHCDKLHVDPENFRLLGDILIIVLAAHFGKDFSPECQAAWQKLVRVVAHALARKYH
;
A
#
# COMPACT_ATOMS: atom_id res chain seq x y z
N MET A 1 -15.45 7.99 -13.05
CA MET A 1 -15.37 6.73 -12.28
C MET A 1 -14.29 5.87 -12.94
N VAL A 2 -13.41 5.23 -12.17
CA VAL A 2 -12.39 4.35 -12.76
C VAL A 2 -13.10 3.13 -13.32
N GLN A 3 -12.79 2.75 -14.56
CA GLN A 3 -13.33 1.56 -15.20
C GLN A 3 -12.29 0.45 -15.14
N TRP A 4 -12.71 -0.77 -14.84
CA TRP A 4 -11.87 -1.95 -14.76
C TRP A 4 -12.32 -2.99 -15.79
N THR A 5 -11.40 -3.49 -16.61
CA THR A 5 -11.71 -4.60 -17.51
C THR A 5 -11.86 -5.91 -16.73
N ALA A 6 -12.51 -6.91 -17.31
CA ALA A 6 -12.61 -8.23 -16.69
C ALA A 6 -11.21 -8.84 -16.45
N GLU A 7 -10.29 -8.63 -17.39
CA GLU A 7 -8.91 -9.10 -17.31
C GLU A 7 -8.13 -8.41 -16.19
N GLU A 8 -8.24 -7.09 -16.03
CA GLU A 8 -7.62 -6.37 -14.90
C GLU A 8 -8.14 -6.89 -13.55
N LYS A 9 -9.46 -7.10 -13.44
CA LYS A 9 -10.06 -7.66 -12.21
C LYS A 9 -9.51 -9.06 -11.93
N GLN A 10 -9.37 -9.91 -12.95
CA GLN A 10 -8.82 -11.26 -12.81
C GLN A 10 -7.34 -11.25 -12.39
N LEU A 11 -6.51 -10.40 -13.01
CA LEU A 11 -5.09 -10.27 -12.66
C LEU A 11 -4.90 -9.79 -11.22
N ILE A 12 -5.68 -8.79 -10.79
CA ILE A 12 -5.63 -8.26 -9.43
C ILE A 12 -6.07 -9.33 -8.42
N THR A 13 -7.26 -9.90 -8.61
CA THR A 13 -7.83 -10.87 -7.65
C THR A 13 -7.06 -12.18 -7.62
N GLY A 14 -6.57 -12.64 -8.78
CA GLY A 14 -5.77 -13.86 -8.92
C GLY A 14 -4.42 -13.76 -8.20
N LEU A 15 -3.70 -12.64 -8.35
CA LEU A 15 -2.47 -12.42 -7.59
C LEU A 15 -2.78 -12.27 -6.09
N TRP A 16 -3.81 -11.49 -5.72
CA TRP A 16 -4.17 -11.25 -4.33
C TRP A 16 -4.45 -12.53 -3.55
N GLY A 17 -5.07 -13.54 -4.18
CA GLY A 17 -5.31 -14.85 -3.56
C GLY A 17 -4.04 -15.59 -3.11
N LYS A 18 -2.87 -15.20 -3.61
CA LYS A 18 -1.56 -15.77 -3.25
C LYS A 18 -0.76 -14.88 -2.30
N VAL A 19 -1.20 -13.64 -2.04
CA VAL A 19 -0.44 -12.66 -1.24
C VAL A 19 -0.42 -13.05 0.23
N ASN A 20 0.77 -13.19 0.81
CA ASN A 20 0.94 -13.23 2.25
C ASN A 20 0.86 -11.80 2.82
N VAL A 21 -0.32 -11.43 3.29
CA VAL A 21 -0.64 -10.08 3.75
C VAL A 21 0.28 -9.62 4.90
N ALA A 22 0.69 -10.53 5.77
CA ALA A 22 1.55 -10.18 6.90
C ALA A 22 2.97 -9.86 6.44
N ASP A 23 3.56 -10.73 5.62
CA ASP A 23 4.97 -10.59 5.21
C ASP A 23 5.15 -9.48 4.16
N CYS A 24 4.32 -9.47 3.11
CA CYS A 24 4.37 -8.41 2.09
C CYS A 24 4.05 -7.04 2.70
N GLY A 25 3.11 -6.97 3.65
CA GLY A 25 2.71 -5.72 4.29
C GLY A 25 3.81 -5.17 5.19
N ALA A 26 4.42 -6.03 6.01
CA ALA A 26 5.57 -5.67 6.84
C ALA A 26 6.75 -5.19 5.98
N GLU A 27 7.05 -5.90 4.89
CA GLU A 27 8.15 -5.55 4.00
C GLU A 27 7.91 -4.23 3.27
N ALA A 28 6.70 -3.98 2.77
CA ALA A 28 6.35 -2.73 2.10
C ALA A 28 6.50 -1.53 3.03
N LEU A 29 5.99 -1.61 4.27
CA LEU A 29 6.14 -0.51 5.21
C LEU A 29 7.60 -0.31 5.64
N ALA A 30 8.34 -1.39 5.91
CA ALA A 30 9.75 -1.29 6.25
C ALA A 30 10.55 -0.62 5.13
N ARG A 31 10.35 -1.02 3.88
CA ARG A 31 11.01 -0.42 2.70
C ARG A 31 10.64 1.05 2.52
N LEU A 32 9.39 1.45 2.76
CA LEU A 32 8.99 2.87 2.75
C LEU A 32 9.85 3.67 3.75
N LEU A 33 9.95 3.21 4.99
CA LEU A 33 10.68 3.90 6.07
C LEU A 33 12.20 3.95 5.82
N ILE A 34 12.75 2.97 5.10
CA ILE A 34 14.18 2.90 4.78
C ILE A 34 14.52 3.75 3.55
N VAL A 35 13.77 3.59 2.45
CA VAL A 35 14.06 4.25 1.17
C VAL A 35 13.64 5.71 1.20
N TYR A 36 12.61 6.06 1.98
CA TYR A 36 12.10 7.41 2.12
C TYR A 36 12.08 7.83 3.60
N PRO A 37 13.26 8.12 4.20
CA PRO A 37 13.41 8.29 5.66
C PRO A 37 12.54 9.38 6.28
N TRP A 38 12.16 10.41 5.51
CA TRP A 38 11.26 11.46 6.01
C TRP A 38 9.89 10.93 6.45
N THR A 39 9.48 9.77 5.94
CA THR A 39 8.21 9.12 6.33
C THR A 39 8.25 8.61 7.77
N GLN A 40 9.43 8.40 8.36
CA GLN A 40 9.57 7.97 9.76
C GLN A 40 8.97 8.98 10.75
N ARG A 41 8.85 10.26 10.37
CA ARG A 41 8.24 11.31 11.22
C ARG A 41 6.83 10.97 11.70
N PHE A 42 6.07 10.19 10.91
CA PHE A 42 4.70 9.78 11.24
C PHE A 42 4.64 8.60 12.22
N PHE A 43 5.78 7.98 12.52
CA PHE A 43 5.87 6.73 13.28
C PHE A 43 6.76 6.86 14.53
N ALA A 44 6.90 8.07 15.09
CA ALA A 44 7.72 8.32 16.28
C ALA A 44 7.34 7.43 17.48
N SER A 45 6.07 7.02 17.60
CA SER A 45 5.59 6.12 18.66
C SER A 45 5.97 4.64 18.46
N PHE A 46 6.59 4.28 17.33
CA PHE A 46 6.96 2.89 17.03
C PHE A 46 8.29 2.48 17.67
N GLY A 47 8.94 3.39 18.41
CA GLY A 47 10.20 3.13 19.09
C GLY A 47 11.39 3.20 18.14
N ASN A 48 12.30 2.23 18.21
CA ASN A 48 13.56 2.28 17.49
C ASN A 48 13.37 2.10 15.96
N LEU A 49 13.68 3.16 15.20
CA LEU A 49 13.71 3.18 13.73
C LEU A 49 15.07 3.69 13.19
N SER A 50 16.14 3.67 14.01
CA SER A 50 17.41 4.36 13.70
C SER A 50 18.22 3.79 12.53
N GLY A 51 17.83 2.65 11.97
CA GLY A 51 18.48 2.04 10.82
C GLY A 51 17.70 0.85 10.26
N ALA A 52 18.12 0.35 9.10
CA ALA A 52 17.39 -0.68 8.35
C ALA A 52 17.11 -1.95 9.18
N THR A 53 18.12 -2.47 9.89
CA THR A 53 17.96 -3.66 10.77
C THR A 53 16.94 -3.40 11.88
N ALA A 54 16.97 -2.23 12.51
CA ALA A 54 16.01 -1.85 13.54
C ALA A 54 14.59 -1.78 12.97
N ILE A 55 14.41 -1.16 11.81
CA ILE A 55 13.11 -1.03 11.12
C ILE A 55 12.55 -2.41 10.73
N LEU A 56 13.36 -3.28 10.11
CA LEU A 56 12.95 -4.62 9.68
C LEU A 56 12.57 -5.51 10.87
N GLY A 57 13.27 -5.37 11.99
CA GLY A 57 13.00 -6.09 13.24
C GLY A 57 11.88 -5.48 14.09
N ASN A 58 11.35 -4.31 13.74
CA ASN A 58 10.41 -3.59 14.60
C ASN A 58 9.00 -4.23 14.57
N PRO A 59 8.49 -4.73 15.71
CA PRO A 59 7.19 -5.41 15.74
C PRO A 59 6.02 -4.48 15.42
N MET A 60 6.12 -3.18 15.73
CA MET A 60 5.08 -2.20 15.42
C MET A 60 5.03 -1.90 13.91
N VAL A 61 6.19 -1.82 13.26
CA VAL A 61 6.28 -1.71 11.79
C VAL A 61 5.63 -2.93 11.13
N ARG A 62 5.99 -4.15 11.58
CA ARG A 62 5.39 -5.38 11.06
C ARG A 62 3.87 -5.40 11.23
N ALA A 63 3.39 -5.09 12.43
CA ALA A 63 1.96 -5.08 12.74
C ALA A 63 1.19 -4.03 11.93
N HIS A 64 1.75 -2.82 11.78
CA HIS A 64 1.12 -1.75 11.02
C HIS A 64 1.13 -2.05 9.51
N GLY A 65 2.24 -2.58 8.98
CA GLY A 65 2.34 -3.01 7.59
C GLY A 65 1.27 -4.04 7.21
N LYS A 66 0.98 -5.00 8.11
CA LYS A 66 -0.15 -5.91 7.94
C LYS A 66 -1.48 -5.17 7.86
N LYS A 67 -1.73 -4.17 8.72
CA LYS A 67 -2.98 -3.37 8.68
C LYS A 67 -3.13 -2.61 7.37
N VAL A 68 -2.06 -1.98 6.90
CA VAL A 68 -1.99 -1.27 5.62
C VAL A 68 -2.36 -2.22 4.48
N LEU A 69 -1.68 -3.37 4.37
CA LEU A 69 -1.93 -4.29 3.27
C LEU A 69 -3.30 -4.99 3.39
N THR A 70 -3.82 -5.20 4.61
CA THR A 70 -5.21 -5.66 4.80
C THR A 70 -6.21 -4.68 4.18
N SER A 71 -6.00 -3.36 4.32
CA SER A 71 -6.85 -2.34 3.70
C SER A 71 -6.80 -2.35 2.17
N PHE A 72 -5.63 -2.66 1.57
CA PHE A 72 -5.57 -2.93 0.13
C PHE A 72 -6.43 -4.15 -0.27
N GLY A 73 -6.53 -5.16 0.58
CA GLY A 73 -7.48 -6.27 0.39
C GLY A 73 -8.93 -5.83 0.30
N ASP A 74 -9.32 -4.79 1.06
CA ASP A 74 -10.66 -4.21 0.95
C ASP A 74 -10.84 -3.45 -0.36
N ALA A 75 -9.78 -2.85 -0.91
CA ALA A 75 -9.77 -2.29 -2.26
C ALA A 75 -10.00 -3.37 -3.32
N VAL A 76 -9.28 -4.50 -3.21
CA VAL A 76 -9.40 -5.64 -4.14
C VAL A 76 -10.81 -6.23 -4.13
N LYS A 77 -11.47 -6.30 -2.97
CA LYS A 77 -12.87 -6.75 -2.84
C LYS A 77 -13.88 -5.75 -3.41
N ASN A 78 -13.52 -4.46 -3.48
CA ASN A 78 -14.44 -3.37 -3.81
C ASN A 78 -13.88 -2.47 -4.94
N LEU A 79 -13.34 -3.07 -6.00
CA LEU A 79 -12.63 -2.35 -7.09
C LEU A 79 -13.45 -1.19 -7.69
N ASP A 80 -14.77 -1.35 -7.80
CA ASP A 80 -15.66 -0.33 -8.37
C ASP A 80 -16.08 0.75 -7.33
N SER A 81 -15.77 0.56 -6.04
CA SER A 81 -16.18 1.42 -4.92
C SER A 81 -15.02 1.89 -4.03
N ILE A 82 -13.77 1.83 -4.52
CA ILE A 82 -12.55 2.19 -3.75
C ILE A 82 -12.67 3.57 -3.10
N LYS A 83 -13.25 4.57 -3.78
CA LYS A 83 -13.43 5.92 -3.22
C LYS A 83 -14.24 5.94 -1.93
N ASN A 84 -15.25 5.07 -1.81
CA ASN A 84 -16.08 4.97 -0.62
C ASN A 84 -15.38 4.13 0.45
N THR A 85 -14.74 3.03 0.04
CA THR A 85 -13.95 2.15 0.92
C THR A 85 -12.89 2.91 1.71
N PHE A 86 -12.22 3.89 1.08
CA PHE A 86 -11.14 4.66 1.71
C PHE A 86 -11.55 6.02 2.27
N ALA A 87 -12.84 6.38 2.30
CA ALA A 87 -13.29 7.71 2.70
C ALA A 87 -12.85 8.09 4.12
N GLN A 88 -13.06 7.21 5.11
CA GLN A 88 -12.64 7.45 6.50
C GLN A 88 -11.11 7.47 6.66
N LEU A 89 -10.39 6.66 5.88
CA LEU A 89 -8.93 6.69 5.89
C LEU A 89 -8.39 7.98 5.26
N SER A 90 -9.06 8.52 4.24
CA SER A 90 -8.72 9.83 3.67
C SER A 90 -8.82 10.93 4.73
N GLU A 91 -9.91 10.98 5.49
CA GLU A 91 -10.08 11.93 6.60
C GLU A 91 -9.00 11.77 7.67
N LEU A 92 -8.70 10.52 8.08
CA LEU A 92 -7.64 10.26 9.05
C LEU A 92 -6.28 10.79 8.57
N HIS A 93 -5.88 10.43 7.35
CA HIS A 93 -4.54 10.78 6.87
C HIS A 93 -4.42 12.28 6.54
N CYS A 94 -5.51 12.92 6.10
CA CYS A 94 -5.59 14.34 5.80
C CYS A 94 -5.66 15.20 7.08
N ASP A 95 -6.73 15.03 7.84
CA ASP A 95 -7.14 15.99 8.86
C ASP A 95 -6.41 15.78 10.19
N LYS A 96 -5.94 14.55 10.44
CA LYS A 96 -5.28 14.19 11.72
C LYS A 96 -3.79 13.91 11.58
N LEU A 97 -3.39 13.19 10.54
CA LEU A 97 -2.00 12.79 10.37
C LEU A 97 -1.20 13.74 9.46
N HIS A 98 -1.88 14.60 8.69
CA HIS A 98 -1.28 15.56 7.76
C HIS A 98 -0.21 14.93 6.86
N VAL A 99 -0.50 13.74 6.32
CA VAL A 99 0.40 13.05 5.41
C VAL A 99 0.38 13.77 4.06
N ASP A 100 1.52 14.05 3.45
CA ASP A 100 1.52 14.61 2.09
C ASP A 100 1.05 13.52 1.09
N PRO A 101 0.07 13.79 0.21
CA PRO A 101 -0.47 12.82 -0.74
C PRO A 101 0.58 12.09 -1.60
N GLU A 102 1.73 12.71 -1.87
CA GLU A 102 2.81 12.08 -2.62
C GLU A 102 3.32 10.81 -1.93
N ASN A 103 3.28 10.74 -0.61
CA ASN A 103 3.70 9.55 0.14
C ASN A 103 2.79 8.34 -0.09
N PHE A 104 1.51 8.54 -0.47
CA PHE A 104 0.65 7.42 -0.87
C PHE A 104 1.12 6.79 -2.19
N ARG A 105 1.60 7.62 -3.13
CA ARG A 105 2.17 7.15 -4.38
C ARG A 105 3.46 6.37 -4.14
N LEU A 106 4.34 6.88 -3.27
CA LEU A 106 5.58 6.21 -2.90
C LEU A 106 5.35 4.83 -2.27
N LEU A 107 4.38 4.73 -1.35
CA LEU A 107 4.01 3.43 -0.76
C LEU A 107 3.43 2.48 -1.82
N GLY A 108 2.64 3.00 -2.76
CA GLY A 108 2.14 2.24 -3.90
C GLY A 108 3.26 1.64 -4.75
N ASP A 109 4.27 2.43 -5.10
CA ASP A 109 5.42 1.95 -5.89
C ASP A 109 6.26 0.92 -5.13
N ILE A 110 6.48 1.13 -3.82
CA ILE A 110 7.15 0.14 -2.97
C ILE A 110 6.37 -1.17 -2.95
N LEU A 111 5.04 -1.13 -2.86
CA LEU A 111 4.21 -2.33 -2.90
C LEU A 111 4.37 -3.09 -4.24
N ILE A 112 4.43 -2.38 -5.37
CA ILE A 112 4.69 -2.99 -6.68
C ILE A 112 6.03 -3.75 -6.70
N ILE A 113 7.09 -3.13 -6.16
CA ILE A 113 8.41 -3.76 -6.07
C ILE A 113 8.39 -4.99 -5.16
N VAL A 114 7.69 -4.92 -4.02
CA VAL A 114 7.54 -6.07 -3.11
C VAL A 114 6.81 -7.22 -3.79
N LEU A 115 5.68 -6.95 -4.45
CA LEU A 115 4.94 -7.99 -5.17
C LEU A 115 5.79 -8.62 -6.28
N ALA A 116 6.53 -7.80 -7.06
CA ALA A 116 7.44 -8.32 -8.08
C ALA A 116 8.51 -9.24 -7.48
N ALA A 117 9.07 -8.91 -6.31
CA ALA A 117 10.07 -9.74 -5.65
C ALA A 117 9.50 -11.08 -5.12
N HIS A 118 8.26 -11.09 -4.64
CA HIS A 118 7.60 -12.30 -4.11
C HIS A 118 7.09 -13.24 -5.20
N PHE A 119 6.68 -12.71 -6.35
CA PHE A 119 6.02 -13.48 -7.41
C PHE A 119 6.87 -13.70 -8.66
N GLY A 120 7.96 -12.95 -8.86
CA GLY A 120 8.87 -13.14 -9.98
C GLY A 120 8.16 -13.18 -11.32
N LYS A 121 8.24 -14.32 -12.02
CA LYS A 121 7.60 -14.52 -13.34
C LYS A 121 6.06 -14.48 -13.30
N ASP A 122 5.44 -14.75 -12.16
CA ASP A 122 3.98 -14.64 -11.99
C ASP A 122 3.51 -13.17 -11.98
N PHE A 123 4.42 -12.22 -11.76
CA PHE A 123 4.15 -10.78 -11.85
C PHE A 123 4.52 -10.25 -13.24
N SER A 124 3.77 -10.70 -14.25
CA SER A 124 3.96 -10.30 -15.65
C SER A 124 3.78 -8.79 -15.86
N PRO A 125 4.24 -8.21 -16.99
CA PRO A 125 4.00 -6.80 -17.31
C PRO A 125 2.52 -6.38 -17.27
N GLU A 126 1.60 -7.25 -17.72
CA GLU A 126 0.16 -7.01 -17.69
C GLU A 126 -0.37 -7.01 -16.25
N CYS A 127 0.10 -7.96 -15.43
CA CYS A 127 -0.20 -8.00 -14.00
C CYS A 127 0.30 -6.74 -13.30
N GLN A 128 1.54 -6.33 -13.56
CA GLN A 128 2.11 -5.09 -13.05
C GLN A 128 1.29 -3.87 -13.47
N ALA A 129 0.85 -3.77 -14.73
CA ALA A 129 0.02 -2.66 -15.19
C ALA A 129 -1.31 -2.57 -14.43
N ALA A 130 -2.00 -3.70 -14.24
CA ALA A 130 -3.25 -3.77 -13.48
C ALA A 130 -3.05 -3.38 -12.01
N TRP A 131 -1.98 -3.87 -11.37
CA TRP A 131 -1.63 -3.53 -9.99
C TRP A 131 -1.17 -2.07 -9.85
N GLN A 132 -0.43 -1.53 -10.81
CA GLN A 132 0.00 -0.13 -10.81
C GLN A 132 -1.22 0.80 -10.90
N LYS A 133 -2.22 0.43 -11.71
CA LYS A 133 -3.51 1.12 -11.75
C LYS A 133 -4.20 1.05 -10.39
N LEU A 134 -4.26 -0.12 -9.75
CA LEU A 134 -4.84 -0.27 -8.41
C LEU A 134 -4.21 0.65 -7.37
N VAL A 135 -2.88 0.63 -7.23
CA VAL A 135 -2.21 1.46 -6.22
C VAL A 135 -2.40 2.96 -6.48
N ARG A 136 -2.48 3.39 -7.75
CA ARG A 136 -2.79 4.79 -8.11
C ARG A 136 -4.22 5.18 -7.75
N VAL A 137 -5.18 4.28 -7.95
CA VAL A 137 -6.59 4.52 -7.60
C VAL A 137 -6.77 4.60 -6.09
N VAL A 138 -6.08 3.73 -5.33
CA VAL A 138 -6.04 3.80 -3.86
C VAL A 138 -5.40 5.11 -3.38
N ALA A 139 -4.25 5.49 -3.93
CA ALA A 139 -3.60 6.76 -3.59
C ALA A 139 -4.51 7.97 -3.88
N HIS A 140 -5.17 7.99 -5.04
CA HIS A 140 -6.12 9.05 -5.39
C HIS A 140 -7.35 9.05 -4.47
N ALA A 141 -7.83 7.90 -4.02
CA ALA A 141 -8.93 7.80 -3.07
C ALA A 141 -8.55 8.33 -1.68
N LEU A 142 -7.32 8.05 -1.22
CA LEU A 142 -6.78 8.56 0.05
C LEU A 142 -6.51 10.07 0.00
N ALA A 143 -6.12 10.60 -1.16
CA ALA A 143 -5.89 12.04 -1.37
C ALA A 143 -7.19 12.86 -1.51
N ARG A 144 -8.37 12.24 -1.46
CA ARG A 144 -9.64 12.90 -1.76
C ARG A 144 -9.93 14.12 -0.88
N LYS A 145 -9.61 14.10 0.43
CA LYS A 145 -9.90 15.21 1.35
C LYS A 145 -8.97 16.42 1.21
N TYR A 146 -7.89 16.28 0.45
CA TYR A 146 -6.93 17.36 0.20
C TYR A 146 -7.37 18.30 -0.92
N HIS A 147 -8.45 17.94 -1.65
CA HIS A 147 -8.99 18.64 -2.81
C HIS A 147 -10.53 18.63 -2.78
#